data_AF-A0A9X6YMJ9-F1
#
_entry.id   AF-A0A9X6YMJ9-F1
#
_cell.length_a   1.000
_cell.length_b   1.000
_cell.length_c   1.000
_cell.angle_alpha   90.00
_cell.angle_beta   90.00
_cell.angle_gamma   90.00
#
_symmetry.space_group_name_H-M   'P 1'
#
loop_
_entity.id
_entity.type
_entity.pdbx_description
1 polymer ?
#
loop_
_entity_poly.entity_id
_entity_poly.type
_entity_poly.pdbx_seq_one_letter_code
_entity_poly.pdbx_strand_id
1 'polypeptide(L)'
;MKKFIKMLLVVMVTAISVGMFTKETEQKNISVQAEQMSAQEKELQDVKKELADAKEKISEAQKITGINHFIIDKVDEKFAYALAIDDYGTFEDNYVVIEKDDYHGVPYKQGDIVTISFDGMGEIGDHERTTQGQLEMLNDGFGGIIESYKKGFEAEKPQA
;
A
#
# COMPACT_ATOMS: atom_id res chain seq x y z
N MET A 1 -10.48 -2.89 -87.31
CA MET A 1 -9.34 -2.53 -86.44
C MET A 1 -9.60 -1.37 -85.47
N LYS A 2 -10.27 -0.26 -85.85
CA LYS A 2 -10.51 0.89 -84.94
C LYS A 2 -11.31 0.60 -83.66
N LYS A 3 -12.22 -0.40 -83.67
CA LYS A 3 -13.04 -0.76 -82.49
C LYS A 3 -12.26 -1.57 -81.44
N PHE A 4 -11.36 -2.45 -81.86
CA PHE A 4 -10.54 -3.27 -80.96
C PHE A 4 -9.50 -2.44 -80.19
N ILE A 5 -8.88 -1.44 -80.85
CA ILE A 5 -7.90 -0.56 -80.20
C ILE A 5 -8.55 0.31 -79.11
N LYS A 6 -9.77 0.81 -79.34
CA LYS A 6 -10.52 1.57 -78.32
C LYS A 6 -10.87 0.71 -77.10
N MET A 7 -11.25 -0.55 -77.33
CA MET A 7 -11.58 -1.49 -76.26
C MET A 7 -10.35 -1.83 -75.40
N LEU A 8 -9.18 -1.99 -76.02
CA LEU A 8 -7.93 -2.29 -75.31
C LEU A 8 -7.45 -1.11 -74.47
N LEU A 9 -7.58 0.12 -74.97
CA LEU A 9 -7.28 1.34 -74.22
C LEU A 9 -8.21 1.54 -73.01
N VAL A 10 -9.52 1.27 -73.17
CA VAL A 10 -10.48 1.38 -72.07
C VAL A 10 -10.15 0.40 -70.95
N VAL A 11 -9.78 -0.84 -71.28
CA VAL A 11 -9.38 -1.87 -70.30
C VAL A 11 -8.09 -1.49 -69.57
N MET A 12 -7.10 -0.92 -70.27
CA MET A 12 -5.87 -0.46 -69.64
C MET A 12 -6.11 0.71 -68.68
N VAL A 13 -6.92 1.70 -69.07
CA VAL A 13 -7.23 2.86 -68.21
C VAL A 13 -8.01 2.44 -66.96
N THR A 14 -8.95 1.50 -67.09
CA THR A 14 -9.67 0.94 -65.93
C THR A 14 -8.77 0.12 -65.03
N ALA A 15 -7.84 -0.68 -65.57
CA ALA A 15 -6.89 -1.44 -64.74
C ALA A 15 -5.93 -0.55 -63.94
N ILE A 16 -5.44 0.55 -64.53
CA ILE A 16 -4.57 1.51 -63.85
C ILE A 16 -5.32 2.26 -62.75
N SER A 17 -6.57 2.65 -63.00
CA SER A 17 -7.39 3.38 -62.01
C SER A 17 -7.84 2.49 -60.84
N VAL A 18 -8.14 1.21 -61.07
CA VAL A 18 -8.45 0.26 -59.98
C VAL A 18 -7.19 -0.02 -59.14
N GLY A 19 -6.01 -0.14 -59.74
CA GLY A 19 -4.75 -0.39 -59.02
C GLY A 19 -4.23 0.78 -58.19
N MET A 20 -4.55 2.03 -58.58
CA MET A 20 -4.25 3.22 -57.77
C MET A 20 -5.19 3.34 -56.55
N PHE A 21 -6.48 3.02 -56.73
CA PHE A 21 -7.47 3.07 -55.65
C PHE A 21 -7.24 2.00 -54.57
N THR A 22 -6.83 0.78 -54.93
CA THR A 22 -6.56 -0.27 -53.94
C THR A 22 -5.29 0.01 -53.14
N LYS A 23 -4.24 0.57 -53.75
CA LYS A 23 -3.01 0.97 -53.05
C LYS A 23 -3.24 2.08 -52.02
N GLU A 24 -4.00 3.13 -52.37
CA GLU A 24 -4.30 4.20 -51.41
C GLU A 24 -5.16 3.70 -50.23
N THR A 25 -6.08 2.76 -50.50
CA THR A 25 -6.95 2.18 -49.46
C THR A 25 -6.18 1.25 -48.52
N GLU A 26 -5.28 0.41 -49.05
CA GLU A 26 -4.39 -0.43 -48.24
C GLU A 26 -3.40 0.40 -47.42
N GLN A 27 -2.80 1.42 -48.03
CA GLN A 27 -1.83 2.28 -47.35
C GLN A 27 -2.48 3.10 -46.23
N LYS A 28 -3.74 3.55 -46.43
CA LYS A 28 -4.54 4.23 -45.40
C LYS A 28 -4.97 3.28 -44.27
N ASN A 29 -5.31 2.02 -44.58
CA ASN A 29 -5.62 1.03 -43.55
C ASN A 29 -4.37 0.67 -42.72
N ILE A 30 -3.21 0.54 -43.35
CA ILE A 30 -1.93 0.30 -42.65
C ILE A 30 -1.55 1.50 -41.78
N SER A 31 -1.74 2.75 -42.24
CA SER A 31 -1.43 3.93 -41.43
C SER A 31 -2.34 4.06 -40.21
N VAL A 32 -3.64 3.79 -40.36
CA VAL A 32 -4.60 3.77 -39.24
C VAL A 32 -4.26 2.66 -38.25
N GLN A 33 -3.88 1.48 -38.74
CA GLN A 33 -3.49 0.37 -37.87
C GLN A 33 -2.16 0.64 -37.14
N ALA A 34 -1.22 1.33 -37.78
CA ALA A 34 0.02 1.79 -37.16
C ALA A 34 -0.23 2.88 -36.08
N GLU A 35 -1.11 3.85 -36.36
CA GLU A 35 -1.54 4.83 -35.36
C GLU A 35 -2.22 4.16 -34.16
N GLN A 36 -3.13 3.21 -34.39
CA GLN A 36 -3.79 2.45 -33.32
C GLN A 36 -2.81 1.61 -32.50
N MET A 37 -1.84 0.95 -33.14
CA MET A 37 -0.79 0.22 -32.41
C MET A 37 0.07 1.18 -31.58
N SER A 38 0.45 2.35 -32.13
CA SER A 38 1.21 3.35 -31.37
C SER A 38 0.43 3.91 -30.17
N ALA A 39 -0.88 4.07 -30.30
CA ALA A 39 -1.75 4.53 -29.21
C ALA A 39 -1.86 3.46 -28.12
N GLN A 40 -2.03 2.19 -28.50
CA GLN A 40 -2.02 1.06 -27.57
C GLN A 40 -0.68 0.87 -26.87
N GLU A 41 0.45 1.07 -27.57
CA GLU A 41 1.79 1.02 -26.97
C GLU A 41 1.98 2.12 -25.93
N LYS A 42 1.46 3.32 -26.21
CA LYS A 42 1.50 4.45 -25.28
C LYS A 42 0.63 4.18 -24.04
N GLU A 43 -0.61 3.73 -24.23
CA GLU A 43 -1.48 3.32 -23.12
C GLU A 43 -0.84 2.20 -22.28
N LEU A 44 -0.18 1.22 -22.93
CA LEU A 44 0.52 0.15 -22.23
C LEU A 44 1.72 0.66 -21.42
N GLN A 45 2.45 1.66 -21.94
CA GLN A 45 3.53 2.31 -21.19
C GLN A 45 3.00 3.11 -20.00
N ASP A 46 1.91 3.85 -20.19
CA ASP A 46 1.27 4.64 -19.14
C ASP A 46 0.74 3.72 -18.02
N VAL A 47 0.05 2.62 -18.37
CA VAL A 47 -0.41 1.61 -17.39
C VAL A 47 0.76 0.93 -16.67
N LYS A 48 1.85 0.61 -17.37
CA LYS A 48 3.06 0.04 -16.72
C LYS A 48 3.68 1.01 -15.73
N LYS A 49 3.68 2.31 -16.04
CA LYS A 49 4.16 3.36 -15.15
C LYS A 49 3.24 3.51 -13.93
N GLU A 50 1.93 3.60 -14.14
CA GLU A 50 0.95 3.65 -13.03
C GLU A 50 1.05 2.42 -12.13
N LEU A 51 1.27 1.23 -12.70
CA LEU A 51 1.48 0.00 -11.94
C LEU A 51 2.78 0.04 -11.12
N ALA A 52 3.87 0.60 -11.68
CA ALA A 52 5.13 0.75 -10.95
C ALA A 52 4.96 1.75 -9.78
N ASP A 53 4.35 2.90 -10.03
CA ASP A 53 4.08 3.92 -9.02
C ASP A 53 3.14 3.40 -7.92
N ALA A 54 2.12 2.60 -8.28
CA ALA A 54 1.23 1.96 -7.31
C ALA A 54 1.96 0.91 -6.48
N LYS A 55 2.84 0.10 -7.08
CA LYS A 55 3.67 -0.87 -6.35
C LYS A 55 4.62 -0.19 -5.37
N GLU A 56 5.24 0.91 -5.76
CA GLU A 56 6.11 1.70 -4.89
C GLU A 56 5.32 2.25 -3.70
N LYS A 57 4.17 2.89 -3.94
CA LYS A 57 3.29 3.39 -2.88
C LYS A 57 2.80 2.30 -1.92
N ILE A 58 2.44 1.12 -2.45
CA ILE A 58 2.06 -0.04 -1.62
C ILE A 58 3.25 -0.50 -0.79
N SER A 59 4.44 -0.62 -1.40
CA SER A 59 5.65 -1.02 -0.68
C SER A 59 6.03 -0.03 0.42
N GLU A 60 5.81 1.26 0.23
CA GLU A 60 6.01 2.26 1.26
C GLU A 60 4.96 2.19 2.36
N ALA A 61 3.69 1.97 2.02
CA ALA A 61 2.62 1.79 2.99
C ALA A 61 2.77 0.48 3.80
N GLN A 62 3.42 -0.55 3.26
CA GLN A 62 3.71 -1.81 3.96
C GLN A 62 4.91 -1.73 4.92
N LYS A 63 5.66 -0.62 4.94
CA LYS A 63 6.75 -0.47 5.92
C LYS A 63 6.13 -0.41 7.32
N ILE A 64 6.79 -1.04 8.30
CA ILE A 64 6.42 -0.91 9.72
C ILE A 64 6.48 0.57 10.09
N THR A 65 5.35 1.16 10.45
CA THR A 65 5.25 2.58 10.80
C THR A 65 5.11 2.81 12.30
N GLY A 66 4.71 1.79 13.06
CA GLY A 66 4.49 1.90 14.50
C GLY A 66 4.97 0.68 15.26
N ILE A 67 5.58 0.92 16.42
CA ILE A 67 5.89 -0.10 17.41
C ILE A 67 5.35 0.43 18.73
N ASN A 68 4.34 -0.25 19.29
CA ASN A 68 3.67 0.18 20.52
C ASN A 68 3.73 -0.93 21.57
N HIS A 69 3.59 -0.52 22.84
CA HIS A 69 3.62 -1.42 23.99
C HIS A 69 2.21 -1.60 24.55
N PHE A 70 1.86 -2.86 24.83
CA PHE A 70 0.54 -3.27 25.30
C PHE A 70 0.65 -4.18 26.52
N ILE A 71 -0.39 -4.19 27.34
CA ILE A 71 -0.55 -5.16 28.43
C ILE A 71 -1.61 -6.18 28.04
N ILE A 72 -1.30 -7.47 28.18
CA ILE A 72 -2.27 -8.54 27.99
C ILE A 72 -3.29 -8.49 29.13
N ASP A 73 -4.54 -8.23 28.80
CA ASP A 73 -5.63 -8.20 29.78
C ASP A 73 -6.25 -9.58 29.97
N LYS A 74 -6.41 -10.34 28.89
CA LYS A 74 -6.96 -11.70 28.93
C LYS A 74 -6.47 -12.56 27.78
N VAL A 75 -6.54 -13.87 27.96
CA VAL A 75 -6.17 -14.88 26.96
C VAL A 75 -7.26 -15.94 26.91
N ASP A 76 -7.70 -16.31 25.70
CA ASP A 76 -8.62 -17.42 25.48
C ASP A 76 -7.92 -18.63 24.83
N GLU A 77 -8.67 -19.57 24.27
CA GLU A 77 -8.09 -20.78 23.67
C GLU A 77 -7.18 -20.49 22.46
N LYS A 78 -7.36 -19.35 21.78
CA LYS A 78 -6.70 -19.00 20.51
C LYS A 78 -6.01 -17.65 20.50
N PHE A 79 -6.51 -16.68 21.26
CA PHE A 79 -6.09 -15.29 21.16
C PHE A 79 -5.73 -14.68 22.50
N ALA A 80 -4.83 -13.71 22.46
CA ALA A 80 -4.55 -12.79 23.55
C ALA A 80 -5.11 -11.40 23.21
N TYR A 81 -5.68 -10.74 24.20
CA TYR A 81 -6.32 -9.43 24.07
C TYR A 81 -5.49 -8.40 24.81
N ALA A 82 -4.94 -7.45 24.07
CA ALA A 82 -3.93 -6.51 24.53
C ALA A 82 -4.51 -5.08 24.59
N LEU A 83 -4.24 -4.38 25.69
CA LEU A 83 -4.61 -2.98 25.90
C LEU A 83 -3.36 -2.10 25.76
N ALA A 84 -3.48 -0.95 25.09
CA ALA A 84 -2.36 -0.04 24.90
C ALA A 84 -1.87 0.51 26.26
N ILE A 85 -0.55 0.54 26.44
CA ILE A 85 0.11 1.16 27.60
C ILE A 85 0.61 2.56 27.21
N ASP A 86 1.22 2.68 26.03
CA ASP A 86 1.84 3.90 25.53
C ASP A 86 0.96 4.56 24.47
N ASP A 87 0.55 5.80 24.71
CA ASP A 87 -0.43 6.54 23.90
C ASP A 87 0.28 7.32 22.79
N TYR A 88 0.51 6.65 21.66
CA TYR A 88 0.87 7.30 20.39
C TYR A 88 -0.20 7.09 19.30
N GLY A 89 -1.44 6.76 19.69
CA GLY A 89 -2.52 6.67 18.73
C GLY A 89 -3.82 6.14 19.32
N THR A 90 -4.88 6.93 19.09
CA THR A 90 -6.33 6.66 19.02
C THR A 90 -6.83 5.20 19.01
N PHE A 91 -6.41 4.34 19.95
CA PHE A 91 -7.12 3.10 20.26
C PHE A 91 -8.13 3.42 21.35
N GLU A 92 -9.11 4.28 21.02
CA GLU A 92 -9.96 4.93 22.02
C GLU A 92 -10.71 3.95 22.92
N ASP A 93 -10.99 2.70 22.49
CA ASP A 93 -11.71 1.71 23.32
C ASP A 93 -11.53 0.23 22.91
N ASN A 94 -10.58 -0.14 22.05
CA ASN A 94 -10.51 -1.49 21.47
C ASN A 94 -9.24 -2.27 21.83
N TYR A 95 -9.43 -3.53 22.24
CA TYR A 95 -8.33 -4.49 22.34
C TYR A 95 -7.64 -4.67 20.99
N VAL A 96 -6.32 -4.76 21.01
CA VAL A 96 -5.56 -5.39 19.93
C VAL A 96 -5.58 -6.90 20.18
N VAL A 97 -6.07 -7.65 19.20
CA VAL A 97 -6.18 -9.12 19.30
C VAL A 97 -5.03 -9.74 18.53
N ILE A 98 -4.20 -10.54 19.22
CA ILE A 98 -3.03 -11.22 18.67
C ILE A 98 -3.11 -12.73 18.91
N GLU A 99 -2.28 -13.51 18.22
CA GLU A 99 -2.16 -14.94 18.50
C GLU A 99 -1.71 -15.15 19.96
N LYS A 100 -2.22 -16.23 20.59
CA LYS A 100 -1.96 -16.47 22.01
C LYS A 100 -0.51 -16.82 22.33
N ASP A 101 0.28 -17.26 21.35
CA ASP A 101 1.65 -17.73 21.52
C ASP A 101 2.60 -16.69 20.90
N ASP A 102 3.74 -16.45 21.54
CA ASP A 102 4.76 -15.56 20.99
C ASP A 102 5.54 -16.22 19.83
N TYR A 103 6.48 -15.49 19.23
CA TYR A 103 7.36 -15.98 18.17
C TYR A 103 8.12 -17.29 18.53
N HIS A 104 8.28 -17.59 19.82
CA HIS A 104 8.93 -18.80 20.32
C HIS A 104 7.93 -19.92 20.68
N GLY A 105 6.64 -19.74 20.41
CA GLY A 105 5.59 -20.70 20.75
C GLY A 105 5.25 -20.72 22.25
N VAL A 106 5.60 -19.67 23.00
CA VAL A 106 5.32 -19.58 24.43
C VAL A 106 4.05 -18.77 24.64
N PRO A 107 3.00 -19.35 25.25
CA PRO A 107 1.72 -18.69 25.43
C PRO A 107 1.86 -17.44 26.30
N TYR A 108 1.21 -16.36 25.89
CA TYR A 108 1.02 -15.16 26.70
C TYR A 108 0.14 -15.45 27.91
N LYS A 109 0.30 -14.64 28.95
CA LYS A 109 -0.57 -14.63 30.13
C LYS A 109 -1.02 -13.20 30.45
N GLN A 110 -2.12 -13.08 31.19
CA GLN A 110 -2.57 -11.79 31.71
C GLN A 110 -1.43 -11.10 32.49
N GLY A 111 -1.24 -9.81 32.20
CA GLY A 111 -0.19 -8.97 32.76
C GLY A 111 1.15 -9.02 32.02
N ASP A 112 1.31 -9.90 31.02
CA ASP A 112 2.48 -9.82 30.14
C ASP A 112 2.46 -8.48 29.39
N ILE A 113 3.62 -7.84 29.29
CA ILE A 113 3.81 -6.64 28.47
C ILE A 113 4.41 -7.08 27.14
N VAL A 114 3.76 -6.66 26.06
CA VAL A 114 4.08 -7.07 24.69
C VAL A 114 4.32 -5.86 23.82
N THR A 115 5.26 -6.02 22.89
CA THR A 115 5.57 -5.06 21.85
C THR A 115 4.91 -5.56 20.57
N ILE A 116 4.05 -4.72 19.97
CA ILE A 116 3.32 -5.05 18.75
C ILE A 116 3.71 -4.04 17.67
N SER A 117 4.08 -4.54 16.50
CA SER A 117 4.38 -3.73 15.33
C SER A 117 3.16 -3.61 14.41
N PHE A 118 3.07 -2.46 13.76
CA PHE A 118 2.01 -2.14 12.79
C PHE A 118 2.64 -1.65 11.49
N ASP A 119 2.08 -2.07 10.37
CA ASP A 119 2.41 -1.49 9.08
C ASP A 119 1.75 -0.10 8.89
N GLY A 120 2.08 0.58 7.79
CA GLY A 120 1.53 1.89 7.45
C GLY A 120 0.05 1.91 7.10
N MET A 121 -0.62 0.77 7.07
CA MET A 121 -2.07 0.64 6.96
C MET A 121 -2.73 0.37 8.32
N GLY A 122 -1.94 0.18 9.38
CA GLY A 122 -2.42 -0.16 10.72
C GLY A 122 -2.73 -1.65 10.91
N GLU A 123 -2.27 -2.51 9.99
CA GLU A 123 -2.37 -3.96 10.16
C GLU A 123 -1.29 -4.46 11.13
N ILE A 124 -1.62 -5.50 11.89
CA ILE A 124 -0.70 -6.11 12.87
C ILE A 124 0.39 -6.87 12.12
N GLY A 125 1.64 -6.54 12.42
CA GLY A 125 2.82 -7.29 12.00
C GLY A 125 3.24 -8.30 13.08
N ASP A 126 4.49 -8.20 13.52
CA ASP A 126 5.05 -9.04 14.57
C ASP A 126 4.63 -8.59 15.98
N HIS A 127 4.52 -9.55 16.89
CA HIS A 127 4.32 -9.33 18.32
C HIS A 127 5.24 -10.21 19.18
N GLU A 128 5.83 -9.62 20.21
CA GLU A 128 6.74 -10.32 21.13
C GLU A 128 6.64 -9.77 22.56
N ARG A 129 7.20 -10.48 23.53
CA ARG A 129 7.31 -9.94 24.90
C ARG A 129 8.29 -8.78 24.91
N THR A 130 7.88 -7.69 25.53
CA THR A 130 8.72 -6.51 25.66
C THR A 130 9.99 -6.84 26.43
N THR A 131 11.13 -6.43 25.86
CA THR A 131 12.44 -6.70 26.44
C THR A 131 12.65 -5.88 27.73
N GLN A 132 13.55 -6.33 28.60
CA GLN A 132 13.86 -5.61 29.83
C GLN A 132 14.30 -4.16 29.58
N GLY A 133 15.15 -3.93 28.56
CA GLY A 133 15.59 -2.58 28.22
C GLY A 133 14.45 -1.66 27.78
N GLN A 134 13.47 -2.18 27.05
CA GLN A 134 12.27 -1.43 26.67
C GLN A 134 11.38 -1.14 27.89
N LEU A 135 11.24 -2.09 28.83
CA LEU A 135 10.49 -1.87 30.07
C LEU A 135 11.13 -0.78 30.93
N GLU A 136 12.46 -0.74 31.02
CA GLU A 136 13.19 0.32 31.73
C GLU A 136 12.93 1.69 31.08
N MET A 137 12.97 1.78 29.75
CA MET A 137 12.63 3.01 29.01
C MET A 137 11.19 3.47 29.25
N LEU A 138 10.22 2.54 29.22
CA LEU A 138 8.82 2.85 29.53
C LEU A 138 8.67 3.37 30.96
N ASN A 139 9.27 2.68 31.93
CA ASN A 139 9.20 3.07 33.34
C ASN A 139 9.79 4.47 33.58
N ASP A 140 10.92 4.78 32.95
CA ASP A 140 11.53 6.11 33.03
C ASP A 140 10.65 7.19 32.40
N GLY A 141 10.03 6.89 31.25
CA GLY A 141 9.07 7.77 30.58
C GLY A 141 7.86 8.09 31.46
N PHE A 142 7.19 7.07 32.00
CA PHE A 142 6.08 7.25 32.94
C PHE A 142 6.49 7.99 34.20
N GLY A 143 7.67 7.68 34.75
CA GLY A 143 8.24 8.37 35.91
C GLY A 143 8.35 9.87 35.69
N GLY A 144 8.90 10.28 34.53
CA GLY A 144 9.02 11.68 34.15
C GLY A 144 7.67 12.39 33.98
N ILE A 145 6.67 11.71 33.41
CA ILE A 145 5.30 12.23 33.29
C ILE A 145 4.68 12.45 34.67
N ILE A 146 4.74 11.44 35.55
CA ILE A 146 4.21 11.53 36.92
C ILE A 146 4.88 12.65 37.70
N GLU A 147 6.21 12.79 37.59
CA GLU A 147 6.95 13.87 38.25
C GLU A 147 6.54 15.25 37.71
N SER A 148 6.34 15.37 36.40
CA SER A 148 5.88 16.61 35.76
C SER A 148 4.50 17.03 36.27
N TYR A 149 3.55 16.08 36.38
CA TYR A 149 2.24 16.35 36.98
C TYR A 149 2.34 16.80 38.43
N LYS A 150 3.15 16.12 39.25
CA LYS A 150 3.36 16.50 40.66
C LYS A 150 3.87 17.94 40.79
N LYS A 151 4.86 18.33 39.97
CA LYS A 151 5.38 19.71 39.94
C LYS A 151 4.31 20.73 39.54
N GLY A 152 3.47 20.40 38.55
CA GLY A 152 2.32 21.24 38.17
C GLY A 152 1.37 21.48 39.35
N PHE A 153 0.96 20.42 40.04
CA PHE A 153 0.09 20.53 41.22
C PHE A 153 0.73 21.32 42.38
N GLU A 154 2.03 21.22 42.57
CA GLU A 154 2.75 22.01 43.57
C GLU A 154 2.82 23.49 43.21
N ALA A 155 2.97 23.82 41.92
CA ALA A 155 2.99 25.19 41.43
C ALA A 155 1.62 25.89 41.47
N GLU A 156 0.52 25.12 41.39
CA GLU A 156 -0.85 25.64 41.48
C GLU A 156 -1.34 25.89 42.91
N LYS A 157 -0.59 25.48 43.94
CA LYS A 157 -0.94 25.83 45.32
C LYS A 157 -0.80 27.34 45.51
N PRO A 158 -1.85 28.07 45.92
CA PRO A 158 -1.73 29.50 46.18
C PRO A 158 -0.68 29.70 47.27
N GLN A 159 0.29 30.58 47.01
CA GLN A 159 1.26 30.99 48.01
C GLN A 159 0.48 31.58 49.20
N ALA A 160 0.63 30.93 50.35
CA ALA A 160 0.04 31.38 51.62
C ALA A 160 0.70 32.67 52.11
#